data_AF-A0A3C0VX28-F1
#
_entry.id   AF-A0A3C0VX28-F1
#
_cell.length_a   1.000
_cell.length_b   1.000
_cell.length_c   1.000
_cell.angle_alpha   90.00
_cell.angle_beta   90.00
_cell.angle_gamma   90.00
#
_symmetry.space_group_name_H-M   'P 1'
#
loop_
_entity.id
_entity.type
_entity.pdbx_description
1 polymer ?
#
loop_
_entity_poly.entity_id
_entity_poly.type
_entity_poly.pdbx_seq_one_letter_code
_entity_poly.pdbx_strand_id
1 'polypeptide(L)'
;GVNNKLQGDGDRHMRGMSCLLTGIELFPGNIQGGSDTPAGWAKGISIDQEIKNFFQGNDTTRTRFGSLEFGVGVSDRADPWTRMSYAGPNQPVAPTDDPYQMYQRLYGKLRDRDSLLSVLDVVRDDLKRVSRSISAEDKRLLDEHAEFVRQMEQEFGQADGKSLVSDPPKFEVGITNQNDNVPRLSRMQIDLMVNSFVNDFARVSTLQYTKSVGQARMNWLDIKDGHHGLSHEPDKNDDAVDKLTRINKWFAGELAYLAKRLAETP
;
A
#
# COMPACT_ATOMS: atom_id res chain seq x y z
N GLY A 1 -3.85 10.45 -11.59
CA GLY A 1 -5.19 11.04 -11.34
C GLY A 1 -5.95 11.22 -12.65
N VAL A 2 -7.27 10.97 -12.65
CA VAL A 2 -8.14 11.15 -13.81
C VAL A 2 -7.94 12.55 -14.40
N ASN A 3 -7.59 12.63 -15.68
CA ASN A 3 -7.25 13.84 -16.46
C ASN A 3 -5.86 14.48 -16.24
N ASN A 4 -4.99 13.95 -15.37
CA ASN A 4 -3.60 14.43 -15.16
C ASN A 4 -3.46 15.97 -15.10
N LYS A 5 -4.43 16.64 -14.45
CA LYS A 5 -4.49 18.11 -14.36
C LYS A 5 -3.56 18.68 -13.28
N LEU A 6 -3.13 17.84 -12.34
CA LEU A 6 -2.17 18.18 -11.30
C LEU A 6 -0.81 18.42 -11.92
N GLN A 7 -0.30 19.64 -11.75
CA GLN A 7 1.03 20.07 -12.17
C GLN A 7 1.97 20.08 -10.94
N GLY A 8 3.18 20.62 -11.08
CA GLY A 8 4.16 20.73 -9.99
C GLY A 8 5.38 19.85 -10.21
N ASP A 9 6.13 19.54 -9.16
CA ASP A 9 7.37 18.77 -9.26
C ASP A 9 7.14 17.30 -9.61
N GLY A 10 8.18 16.66 -10.14
CA GLY A 10 8.20 15.25 -10.51
C GLY A 10 7.65 14.99 -11.90
N ASP A 11 8.05 13.87 -12.51
CA ASP A 11 7.51 13.48 -13.80
C ASP A 11 6.01 13.10 -13.72
N ARG A 12 5.38 12.88 -14.87
CA ARG A 12 3.95 12.51 -14.95
C ARG A 12 3.63 11.16 -14.30
N HIS A 13 4.59 10.24 -14.21
CA HIS A 13 4.40 8.94 -13.55
C HIS A 13 4.46 9.09 -12.02
N MET A 14 5.39 9.91 -11.50
CA MET A 14 5.47 10.25 -10.08
C MET A 14 4.16 10.87 -9.59
N ARG A 15 3.70 11.92 -10.29
CA ARG A 15 2.39 12.53 -10.02
C ARG A 15 1.24 11.56 -10.28
N GLY A 16 1.38 10.68 -11.28
CA GLY A 16 0.40 9.66 -11.61
C GLY A 16 0.08 8.73 -10.45
N MET A 17 1.11 8.25 -9.74
CA MET A 17 0.99 7.36 -8.58
C MET A 17 0.75 8.11 -7.28
N SER A 18 1.65 9.03 -6.91
CA SER A 18 1.62 9.70 -5.62
C SER A 18 0.42 10.64 -5.44
N CYS A 19 -0.05 11.24 -6.54
CA CYS A 19 -1.20 12.13 -6.52
C CYS A 19 -2.52 11.39 -6.79
N LEU A 20 -2.50 10.06 -6.95
CA LEU A 20 -3.68 9.28 -7.33
C LEU A 20 -4.78 9.37 -6.29
N LEU A 21 -4.44 9.14 -5.01
CA LEU A 21 -5.38 9.15 -3.89
C LEU A 21 -5.34 10.43 -3.07
N THR A 22 -4.28 11.24 -3.20
CA THR A 22 -4.19 12.53 -2.50
C THR A 22 -4.86 13.65 -3.28
N GLY A 23 -4.85 13.60 -4.62
CA GLY A 23 -5.31 14.72 -5.44
C GLY A 23 -4.52 16.01 -5.22
N ILE A 24 -3.32 15.91 -4.64
CA ILE A 24 -2.47 17.03 -4.21
C ILE A 24 -1.07 16.86 -4.82
N GLU A 25 -0.41 17.98 -5.08
CA GLU A 25 0.93 18.06 -5.70
C GLU A 25 2.02 17.42 -4.82
N LEU A 26 3.18 17.17 -5.42
CA LEU A 26 4.38 16.71 -4.74
C LEU A 26 5.15 17.89 -4.12
N PHE A 27 5.81 17.65 -2.98
CA PHE A 27 6.84 18.55 -2.49
C PHE A 27 8.02 18.61 -3.48
N PRO A 28 8.77 19.72 -3.52
CA PRO A 28 10.12 19.71 -4.06
C PRO A 28 10.96 18.66 -3.35
N GLY A 29 11.88 18.03 -4.06
CA GLY A 29 12.76 17.03 -3.45
C GLY A 29 13.98 16.75 -4.29
N ASN A 30 14.58 15.59 -4.07
CA ASN A 30 15.82 15.17 -4.72
C ASN A 30 15.66 13.86 -5.51
N ILE A 31 14.43 13.32 -5.61
CA ILE A 31 14.17 12.09 -6.34
C ILE A 31 13.92 12.45 -7.80
N GLN A 32 14.88 12.15 -8.65
CA GLN A 32 14.81 12.41 -10.09
C GLN A 32 13.89 11.41 -10.79
N GLY A 33 12.93 11.96 -11.55
CA GLY A 33 12.05 11.21 -12.44
C GLY A 33 12.67 10.92 -13.82
N GLY A 34 11.88 10.37 -14.73
CA GLY A 34 12.25 10.20 -16.13
C GLY A 34 12.29 11.51 -16.93
N SER A 35 11.70 12.57 -16.39
CA SER A 35 11.71 13.95 -16.89
C SER A 35 11.41 14.93 -15.75
N ASP A 36 11.24 16.22 -16.08
CA ASP A 36 10.84 17.29 -15.17
C ASP A 36 11.78 17.50 -13.96
N THR A 37 11.36 18.36 -13.03
CA THR A 37 12.09 18.64 -11.79
C THR A 37 12.04 17.45 -10.83
N PRO A 38 13.12 17.20 -10.05
CA PRO A 38 13.07 16.24 -8.96
C PRO A 38 11.94 16.54 -7.98
N ALA A 39 11.38 15.48 -7.40
CA ALA A 39 10.28 15.59 -6.44
C ALA A 39 10.59 14.91 -5.12
N GLY A 40 9.81 15.27 -4.11
CA GLY A 40 9.63 14.54 -2.88
C GLY A 40 8.29 13.82 -2.88
N TRP A 41 7.74 13.65 -1.68
CA TRP A 41 6.46 12.97 -1.44
C TRP A 41 5.26 13.92 -1.60
N ALA A 42 4.04 13.37 -1.60
CA ALA A 42 2.83 14.18 -1.72
C ALA A 42 2.69 15.17 -0.54
N LYS A 43 2.14 16.37 -0.82
CA LYS A 43 1.95 17.42 0.19
C LYS A 43 0.77 17.19 1.14
N GLY A 44 0.04 16.08 0.99
CA GLY A 44 -1.17 15.84 1.77
C GLY A 44 -1.48 14.38 1.99
N ILE A 45 -2.46 14.17 2.86
CA ILE A 45 -3.06 12.87 3.16
C ILE A 45 -3.85 12.35 1.95
N SER A 46 -3.91 11.02 1.82
CA SER A 46 -4.68 10.35 0.78
C SER A 46 -6.09 10.00 1.25
N ILE A 47 -7.03 9.91 0.31
CA ILE A 47 -8.45 9.69 0.63
C ILE A 47 -8.72 8.38 1.38
N ASP A 48 -7.94 7.32 1.14
CA ASP A 48 -8.01 6.07 1.91
C ASP A 48 -7.64 6.30 3.38
N GLN A 49 -6.64 7.13 3.65
CA GLN A 49 -6.22 7.44 5.03
C GLN A 49 -7.20 8.42 5.70
N GLU A 50 -7.80 9.35 4.96
CA GLU A 50 -8.88 10.19 5.49
C GLU A 50 -10.10 9.36 5.91
N ILE A 51 -10.52 8.42 5.06
CA ILE A 51 -11.65 7.52 5.36
C ILE A 51 -11.30 6.60 6.54
N LYS A 52 -10.06 6.09 6.60
CA LYS A 52 -9.56 5.35 7.76
C LYS A 52 -9.71 6.17 9.04
N ASN A 53 -9.22 7.41 9.06
CA ASN A 53 -9.28 8.28 10.23
C ASN A 53 -10.72 8.53 10.67
N PHE A 54 -11.63 8.74 9.72
CA PHE A 54 -13.06 8.87 10.00
C PHE A 54 -13.63 7.64 10.72
N PHE A 55 -13.37 6.43 10.22
CA PHE A 55 -13.87 5.20 10.85
C PHE A 55 -13.17 4.86 12.18
N GLN A 56 -11.89 5.19 12.32
CA GLN A 56 -11.13 4.97 13.55
C GLN A 56 -11.52 5.93 14.67
N GLY A 57 -12.05 7.11 14.33
CA GLY A 57 -12.55 8.10 15.29
C GLY A 57 -13.85 7.71 16.01
N ASN A 58 -14.49 6.61 15.62
CA ASN A 58 -15.72 6.12 16.23
C ASN A 58 -15.56 4.67 16.71
N ASP A 59 -15.74 4.43 18.01
CA ASP A 59 -15.57 3.11 18.65
C ASP A 59 -16.40 1.98 17.99
N THR A 60 -17.56 2.31 17.40
CA THR A 60 -18.44 1.32 16.75
C THR A 60 -17.98 0.91 15.36
N THR A 61 -17.18 1.75 14.69
CA THR A 61 -16.64 1.48 13.35
C THR A 61 -15.14 1.18 13.37
N ARG A 62 -14.48 1.40 14.52
CA ARG A 62 -13.07 1.15 14.71
C ARG A 62 -12.77 -0.34 14.54
N THR A 63 -11.73 -0.62 13.76
CA THR A 63 -11.19 -1.96 13.54
C THR A 63 -9.73 -2.02 13.96
N ARG A 64 -9.18 -3.23 14.04
CA ARG A 64 -7.80 -3.49 14.48
C ARG A 64 -6.75 -2.70 13.69
N PHE A 65 -6.83 -2.63 12.36
CA PHE A 65 -5.81 -1.96 11.53
C PHE A 65 -6.27 -0.62 10.94
N GLY A 66 -7.58 -0.34 10.92
CA GLY A 66 -8.18 0.81 10.23
C GLY A 66 -8.15 0.70 8.72
N SER A 67 -6.94 0.66 8.14
CA SER A 67 -6.68 0.44 6.73
C SER A 67 -5.64 -0.66 6.50
N LEU A 68 -5.69 -1.29 5.32
CA LEU A 68 -4.70 -2.26 4.88
C LEU A 68 -4.28 -1.97 3.44
N GLU A 69 -3.00 -1.68 3.24
CA GLU A 69 -2.42 -1.36 1.94
C GLU A 69 -1.76 -2.63 1.35
N PHE A 70 -2.40 -3.22 0.34
CA PHE A 70 -1.93 -4.41 -0.35
C PHE A 70 -1.15 -4.05 -1.62
N GLY A 71 -0.13 -4.84 -1.92
CA GLY A 71 0.67 -4.71 -3.14
C GLY A 71 0.78 -6.02 -3.92
N VAL A 72 1.04 -5.93 -5.21
CA VAL A 72 1.41 -7.06 -6.06
C VAL A 72 2.61 -6.66 -6.91
N GLY A 73 3.79 -7.23 -6.61
CA GLY A 73 5.03 -6.92 -7.33
C GLY A 73 5.49 -5.47 -7.18
N VAL A 74 5.28 -4.87 -6.01
CA VAL A 74 5.65 -3.49 -5.72
C VAL A 74 7.09 -3.50 -5.20
N SER A 75 8.06 -3.22 -6.08
CA SER A 75 9.49 -3.23 -5.72
C SER A 75 9.81 -2.47 -4.42
N ASP A 76 10.81 -2.94 -3.67
CA ASP A 76 11.21 -2.41 -2.36
C ASP A 76 11.64 -0.93 -2.35
N ARG A 77 12.03 -0.37 -3.51
CA ARG A 77 12.46 1.02 -3.58
C ARG A 77 11.30 1.96 -3.23
N ALA A 78 11.45 2.69 -2.13
CA ALA A 78 10.53 3.75 -1.74
C ALA A 78 10.83 5.01 -2.55
N ASP A 79 9.94 5.36 -3.49
CA ASP A 79 9.98 6.61 -4.24
C ASP A 79 8.56 7.00 -4.70
N PRO A 80 8.37 8.21 -5.29
CA PRO A 80 7.05 8.66 -5.75
C PRO A 80 6.42 7.82 -6.86
N TRP A 81 7.13 6.88 -7.49
CA TRP A 81 6.53 5.93 -8.43
C TRP A 81 5.88 4.73 -7.74
N THR A 82 6.21 4.45 -6.47
CA THR A 82 5.83 3.23 -5.76
C THR A 82 4.85 3.44 -4.60
N ARG A 83 4.40 4.66 -4.34
CA ARG A 83 3.50 5.00 -3.22
C ARG A 83 2.27 5.76 -3.70
N MET A 84 1.08 5.23 -3.42
CA MET A 84 -0.21 5.91 -3.70
C MET A 84 -0.94 6.37 -2.43
N SER A 85 -0.64 5.76 -1.27
CA SER A 85 -1.26 6.09 0.03
C SER A 85 -0.32 6.96 0.88
N TYR A 86 -0.89 7.94 1.57
CA TYR A 86 -0.18 8.91 2.41
C TYR A 86 -0.98 9.18 3.69
N ALA A 87 -0.38 8.95 4.86
CA ALA A 87 -1.01 9.24 6.16
C ALA A 87 -1.08 10.75 6.45
N GLY A 88 -0.33 11.54 5.69
CA GLY A 88 -0.20 12.97 5.84
C GLY A 88 0.82 13.55 4.85
N PRO A 89 1.06 14.88 4.90
CA PRO A 89 2.10 15.53 4.12
C PRO A 89 3.45 14.86 4.34
N ASN A 90 4.12 14.44 3.27
CA ASN A 90 5.43 13.79 3.32
C ASN A 90 5.48 12.46 4.11
N GLN A 91 4.33 11.80 4.31
CA GLN A 91 4.21 10.55 5.07
C GLN A 91 3.66 9.43 4.18
N PRO A 92 4.47 8.85 3.27
CA PRO A 92 4.04 7.76 2.41
C PRO A 92 3.77 6.48 3.20
N VAL A 93 2.71 5.75 2.84
CA VAL A 93 2.39 4.43 3.37
C VAL A 93 2.79 3.38 2.33
N ALA A 94 3.65 2.44 2.74
CA ALA A 94 4.11 1.38 1.85
C ALA A 94 3.08 0.23 1.78
N PRO A 95 2.71 -0.24 0.58
CA PRO A 95 1.89 -1.43 0.47
C PRO A 95 2.70 -2.66 0.88
N THR A 96 2.06 -3.61 1.56
CA THR A 96 2.63 -4.93 1.83
C THR A 96 2.39 -5.81 0.60
N ASP A 97 3.44 -6.07 -0.17
CA ASP A 97 3.33 -6.78 -1.45
C ASP A 97 3.68 -8.28 -1.39
N ASP A 98 4.25 -8.72 -0.27
CA ASP A 98 4.42 -10.12 0.09
C ASP A 98 3.16 -10.63 0.84
N PRO A 99 2.40 -11.57 0.25
CA PRO A 99 1.20 -12.11 0.88
C PRO A 99 1.49 -12.90 2.17
N TYR A 100 2.69 -13.44 2.36
CA TYR A 100 3.06 -14.12 3.61
C TYR A 100 3.30 -13.12 4.74
N GLN A 101 3.91 -11.96 4.45
CA GLN A 101 4.03 -10.87 5.41
C GLN A 101 2.67 -10.31 5.77
N MET A 102 1.78 -10.12 4.79
CA MET A 102 0.41 -9.70 5.06
C MET A 102 -0.34 -10.74 5.90
N TYR A 103 -0.26 -12.03 5.55
CA TYR A 103 -0.84 -13.12 6.34
C TYR A 103 -0.33 -13.07 7.79
N GLN A 104 0.98 -12.89 8.01
CA GLN A 104 1.56 -12.76 9.34
C GLN A 104 1.06 -11.50 10.07
N ARG A 105 0.89 -10.37 9.37
CA ARG A 105 0.32 -9.15 9.94
C ARG A 105 -1.11 -9.39 10.44
N LEU A 106 -1.94 -10.06 9.63
CA LEU A 106 -3.35 -10.31 9.95
C LEU A 106 -3.51 -11.35 11.08
N TYR A 107 -2.83 -12.50 10.97
CA TYR A 107 -3.09 -13.68 11.81
C TYR A 107 -1.92 -14.10 12.72
N GLY A 108 -0.77 -13.42 12.65
CA GLY A 108 0.41 -13.75 13.44
C GLY A 108 0.10 -13.77 14.93
N LYS A 109 0.44 -14.87 15.60
CA LYS A 109 0.28 -14.99 17.05
C LYS A 109 1.19 -13.98 17.73
N LEU A 110 0.60 -13.10 18.54
CA LEU A 110 1.26 -12.13 19.40
C LEU A 110 1.96 -12.80 20.59
N ARG A 111 2.85 -13.77 20.31
CA ARG A 111 3.51 -14.57 21.35
C ARG A 111 4.45 -13.76 22.24
N ASP A 112 4.66 -12.49 21.89
CA ASP A 112 5.51 -11.56 22.61
C ASP A 112 4.80 -10.21 22.84
N ARG A 113 3.45 -10.17 22.89
CA ARG A 113 2.67 -8.94 23.08
C ARG A 113 3.13 -8.15 24.31
N ASP A 114 3.22 -8.83 25.45
CA ASP A 114 3.54 -8.18 26.72
C ASP A 114 4.99 -7.71 26.74
N SER A 115 5.89 -8.47 26.11
CA SER A 115 7.30 -8.09 25.89
C SER A 115 7.40 -6.86 24.98
N LEU A 116 6.71 -6.85 23.83
CA LEU A 116 6.69 -5.74 22.88
C LEU A 116 6.11 -4.47 23.50
N LEU A 117 4.95 -4.57 24.16
CA LEU A 117 4.34 -3.42 24.85
C LEU A 117 5.26 -2.88 25.96
N SER A 118 5.91 -3.76 26.72
CA SER A 118 6.86 -3.33 27.76
C SER A 118 8.08 -2.61 27.20
N VAL A 119 8.59 -3.02 26.02
CA VAL A 119 9.70 -2.33 25.35
C VAL A 119 9.22 -0.97 24.82
N LEU A 120 8.02 -0.88 24.24
CA LEU A 120 7.48 0.37 23.71
C LEU A 120 7.24 1.41 24.81
N ASP A 121 6.77 0.99 25.99
CA ASP A 121 6.62 1.86 27.17
C ASP A 121 7.97 2.46 27.61
N VAL A 122 9.03 1.64 27.68
CA VAL A 122 10.38 2.10 28.04
C VAL A 122 10.93 3.08 26.99
N VAL A 123 10.78 2.75 25.72
CA VAL A 123 11.21 3.61 24.60
C VAL A 123 10.48 4.94 24.63
N ARG A 124 9.18 4.96 24.96
CA ARG A 124 8.37 6.18 25.06
C ARG A 124 8.88 7.15 26.12
N ASP A 125 9.27 6.65 27.29
CA ASP A 125 9.77 7.52 28.35
C ASP A 125 11.18 8.05 28.08
N ASP A 126 12.03 7.26 27.41
CA ASP A 126 13.32 7.72 26.92
C ASP A 126 13.17 8.76 25.80
N LEU A 127 12.23 8.56 24.87
CA LEU A 127 11.87 9.52 23.82
C LEU A 127 11.45 10.87 24.43
N LYS A 128 10.58 10.88 25.45
CA LYS A 128 10.18 12.12 26.17
C LYS A 128 11.34 12.83 26.87
N ARG A 129 12.36 12.08 27.32
CA ARG A 129 13.54 12.65 27.99
C ARG A 129 14.44 13.33 26.97
N VAL A 130 14.70 12.65 25.86
CA VAL A 130 15.52 13.16 24.75
C VAL A 130 14.84 14.35 24.05
N SER A 131 13.51 14.34 23.91
CA SER A 131 12.75 15.42 23.25
C SER A 131 12.89 16.79 23.91
N ARG A 132 13.38 16.85 25.16
CA ARG A 132 13.64 18.10 25.90
C ARG A 132 15.02 18.71 25.61
N SER A 133 15.90 17.94 24.98
CA SER A 133 17.32 18.27 24.81
C SER A 133 17.74 18.38 23.34
N ILE A 134 16.80 18.31 22.41
CA ILE A 134 17.04 18.34 20.95
C ILE A 134 16.43 19.57 20.30
N SER A 135 16.82 19.83 19.05
CA SER A 135 16.31 20.94 18.26
C SER A 135 14.80 20.79 17.98
N ALA A 136 14.14 21.88 17.60
CA ALA A 136 12.71 21.84 17.25
C ALA A 136 12.43 20.94 16.03
N GLU A 137 13.39 20.83 15.10
CA GLU A 137 13.30 19.97 13.92
C GLU A 137 13.40 18.49 14.30
N ASP A 138 14.40 18.12 15.10
CA ASP A 138 14.57 16.75 15.58
C ASP A 138 13.41 16.32 16.48
N LYS A 139 12.87 17.26 17.27
CA LYS A 139 11.69 17.01 18.09
C LYS A 139 10.48 16.63 17.24
N ARG A 140 10.29 17.26 16.08
CA ARG A 140 9.20 16.90 15.16
C ARG A 140 9.35 15.47 14.63
N LEU A 141 10.55 15.07 14.23
CA LEU A 141 10.83 13.69 13.80
C LEU A 141 10.59 12.68 14.92
N LEU A 142 10.94 13.05 16.14
CA LEU A 142 10.77 12.22 17.33
C LEU A 142 9.27 12.08 17.70
N ASP A 143 8.49 13.15 17.57
CA ASP A 143 7.04 13.13 17.76
C ASP A 143 6.32 12.26 16.71
N GLU A 144 6.76 12.32 15.44
CA GLU A 144 6.28 11.44 14.36
C GLU A 144 6.57 9.96 14.66
N HIS A 145 7.79 9.66 15.13
CA HIS A 145 8.15 8.29 15.52
C HIS A 145 7.33 7.79 16.71
N ALA A 146 7.10 8.64 17.72
CA ALA A 146 6.28 8.31 18.86
C ALA A 146 4.80 8.07 18.49
N GLU A 147 4.30 8.74 17.44
CA GLU A 147 2.96 8.50 16.90
C GLU A 147 2.87 7.15 16.18
N PHE A 148 3.90 6.80 15.39
CA PHE A 148 3.98 5.48 14.76
C PHE A 148 3.97 4.34 15.80
N VAL A 149 4.73 4.51 16.90
CA VAL A 149 4.71 3.56 18.03
C VAL A 149 3.32 3.44 18.65
N ARG A 150 2.63 4.55 18.89
CA ARG A 150 1.26 4.53 19.44
C ARG A 150 0.27 3.82 18.52
N GLN A 151 0.36 4.03 17.21
CA GLN A 151 -0.49 3.32 16.25
C GLN A 151 -0.24 1.82 16.30
N MET A 152 1.02 1.41 16.37
CA MET A 152 1.40 0.00 16.52
C MET A 152 0.86 -0.62 17.82
N GLU A 153 0.97 0.10 18.96
CA GLU A 153 0.38 -0.32 20.23
C GLU A 153 -1.14 -0.48 20.13
N GLN A 154 -1.84 0.40 19.41
CA GLN A 154 -3.28 0.28 19.19
C GLN A 154 -3.64 -0.94 18.32
N GLU A 155 -2.88 -1.20 17.25
CA GLU A 155 -3.05 -2.38 16.38
C GLU A 155 -2.86 -3.70 17.16
N PHE A 156 -1.95 -3.72 18.14
CA PHE A 156 -1.70 -4.88 19.00
C PHE A 156 -2.59 -4.95 20.25
N GLY A 157 -3.00 -3.80 20.79
CA GLY A 157 -3.86 -3.65 21.95
C GLY A 157 -5.25 -4.22 21.72
N GLN A 158 -5.75 -4.10 20.48
CA GLN A 158 -7.09 -4.50 20.05
C GLN A 158 -7.18 -5.94 19.49
N ALA A 159 -6.17 -6.78 19.71
CA ALA A 159 -6.31 -8.21 19.45
C ALA A 159 -7.28 -8.82 20.46
N ASP A 160 -8.57 -8.65 20.18
CA ASP A 160 -9.68 -9.21 20.91
C ASP A 160 -9.60 -10.73 20.88
N GLY A 161 -9.87 -11.38 22.01
CA GLY A 161 -10.12 -12.82 22.11
C GLY A 161 -11.39 -13.29 21.38
N LYS A 162 -11.77 -12.63 20.28
CA LYS A 162 -12.84 -13.03 19.38
C LYS A 162 -12.28 -14.07 18.42
N SER A 163 -13.00 -15.19 18.32
CA SER A 163 -12.76 -16.18 17.26
C SER A 163 -12.92 -15.52 15.89
N LEU A 164 -12.09 -15.91 14.93
CA LEU A 164 -12.26 -15.54 13.53
C LEU A 164 -13.67 -15.91 13.04
N VAL A 165 -14.29 -15.01 12.29
CA VAL A 165 -15.58 -15.27 11.60
C VAL A 165 -15.37 -16.29 10.48
N SER A 166 -14.24 -16.19 9.77
CA SER A 166 -13.84 -17.12 8.73
C SER A 166 -12.39 -17.51 8.91
N ASP A 167 -12.09 -18.79 8.66
CA ASP A 167 -10.73 -19.28 8.59
C ASP A 167 -9.91 -18.47 7.56
N PRO A 168 -8.60 -18.28 7.80
CA PRO A 168 -7.70 -17.68 6.84
C PRO A 168 -7.69 -18.48 5.53
N PRO A 169 -7.57 -17.81 4.37
CA PRO A 169 -7.36 -18.51 3.11
C PRO A 169 -6.07 -19.35 3.16
N LYS A 170 -6.13 -20.55 2.59
CA LYS A 170 -4.97 -21.45 2.48
C LYS A 170 -4.25 -21.18 1.18
N PHE A 171 -2.94 -20.95 1.25
CA PHE A 171 -2.11 -20.71 0.08
C PHE A 171 -1.02 -21.76 -0.08
N GLU A 172 -0.59 -21.92 -1.33
CA GLU A 172 0.67 -22.60 -1.65
C GLU A 172 1.82 -21.85 -0.97
N VAL A 173 2.75 -22.59 -0.38
CA VAL A 173 3.94 -22.04 0.28
C VAL A 173 5.08 -21.96 -0.72
N GLY A 174 5.88 -20.89 -0.66
CA GLY A 174 7.07 -20.73 -1.51
C GLY A 174 6.83 -19.98 -2.82
N ILE A 175 5.67 -19.32 -2.99
CA ILE A 175 5.42 -18.40 -4.10
C ILE A 175 6.23 -17.12 -3.87
N THR A 176 7.37 -17.03 -4.55
CA THR A 176 8.25 -15.86 -4.43
C THR A 176 7.68 -14.65 -5.18
N ASN A 177 8.03 -13.45 -4.71
CA ASN A 177 7.71 -12.18 -5.37
C ASN A 177 8.53 -12.02 -6.67
N GLN A 178 8.10 -12.73 -7.72
CA GLN A 178 8.74 -12.81 -9.02
C GLN A 178 7.72 -12.54 -10.11
N ASN A 179 8.18 -12.02 -11.25
CA ASN A 179 7.33 -11.58 -12.36
C ASN A 179 6.26 -12.62 -12.77
N ASP A 180 6.66 -13.87 -12.99
CA ASP A 180 5.75 -14.91 -13.49
C ASP A 180 4.77 -15.41 -12.40
N ASN A 181 5.00 -15.03 -11.15
CA ASN A 181 4.10 -15.31 -10.04
C ASN A 181 3.04 -14.22 -9.83
N VAL A 182 3.09 -13.10 -10.55
CA VAL A 182 2.15 -11.98 -10.41
C VAL A 182 0.67 -12.43 -10.43
N PRO A 183 0.20 -13.32 -11.32
CA PRO A 183 -1.17 -13.83 -11.24
C PRO A 183 -1.50 -14.57 -9.94
N ARG A 184 -0.55 -15.36 -9.41
CA ARG A 184 -0.74 -16.09 -8.15
C ARG A 184 -0.73 -15.15 -6.95
N LEU A 185 0.26 -14.25 -6.90
CA LEU A 185 0.40 -13.23 -5.86
C LEU A 185 -0.84 -12.32 -5.81
N SER A 186 -1.36 -11.94 -6.98
CA SER A 186 -2.60 -11.18 -7.12
C SER A 186 -3.78 -11.87 -6.44
N ARG A 187 -4.00 -13.15 -6.75
CA ARG A 187 -5.09 -13.95 -6.14
C ARG A 187 -4.92 -14.07 -4.63
N MET A 188 -3.70 -14.34 -4.15
CA MET A 188 -3.39 -14.43 -2.72
C MET A 188 -3.70 -13.12 -1.99
N GLN A 189 -3.28 -11.98 -2.53
CA GLN A 189 -3.50 -10.67 -1.93
C GLN A 189 -4.99 -10.28 -1.95
N ILE A 190 -5.71 -10.56 -3.04
CA ILE A 190 -7.16 -10.34 -3.10
C ILE A 190 -7.90 -11.19 -2.06
N ASP A 191 -7.58 -12.48 -1.95
CA ASP A 191 -8.26 -13.36 -1.01
C ASP A 191 -7.97 -12.98 0.46
N LEU A 192 -6.74 -12.51 0.76
CA LEU A 192 -6.40 -11.94 2.07
C LEU A 192 -7.16 -10.64 2.34
N MET A 193 -7.24 -9.75 1.35
CA MET A 193 -7.99 -8.48 1.46
C MET A 193 -9.46 -8.74 1.80
N VAL A 194 -10.11 -9.62 1.04
CA VAL A 194 -11.52 -9.96 1.28
C VAL A 194 -11.71 -10.61 2.64
N ASN A 195 -10.85 -11.57 3.00
CA ASN A 195 -10.94 -12.23 4.32
C ASN A 195 -10.68 -11.26 5.48
N SER A 196 -9.86 -10.22 5.27
CA SER A 196 -9.66 -9.16 6.27
C SER A 196 -10.93 -8.37 6.55
N PHE A 197 -11.77 -8.14 5.54
CA PHE A 197 -13.08 -7.52 5.74
C PHE A 197 -14.06 -8.46 6.44
N VAL A 198 -14.09 -9.75 6.08
CA VAL A 198 -14.91 -10.78 6.75
C VAL A 198 -14.63 -10.85 8.24
N ASN A 199 -13.35 -10.77 8.60
CA ASN A 199 -12.89 -10.86 9.99
C ASN A 199 -12.83 -9.52 10.71
N ASP A 200 -13.44 -8.47 10.16
CA ASP A 200 -13.56 -7.16 10.81
C ASP A 200 -12.21 -6.46 11.07
N PHE A 201 -11.17 -6.78 10.29
CA PHE A 201 -9.81 -6.28 10.50
C PHE A 201 -9.62 -4.84 10.01
N ALA A 202 -10.31 -4.46 8.94
CA ALA A 202 -10.25 -3.13 8.33
C ALA A 202 -11.61 -2.69 7.78
N ARG A 203 -11.78 -1.39 7.56
CA ARG A 203 -12.88 -0.81 6.76
C ARG A 203 -12.41 -0.33 5.40
N VAL A 204 -11.12 -0.03 5.29
CA VAL A 204 -10.50 0.55 4.09
C VAL A 204 -9.36 -0.34 3.64
N SER A 205 -9.22 -0.53 2.34
CA SER A 205 -8.05 -1.20 1.78
C SER A 205 -7.70 -0.63 0.41
N THR A 206 -6.42 -0.70 0.05
CA THR A 206 -5.92 -0.35 -1.28
C THR A 206 -5.19 -1.55 -1.86
N LEU A 207 -5.25 -1.71 -3.20
CA LEU A 207 -4.52 -2.76 -3.92
C LEU A 207 -3.70 -2.10 -5.03
N GLN A 208 -2.38 -2.10 -4.87
CA GLN A 208 -1.45 -1.55 -5.85
C GLN A 208 -0.80 -2.66 -6.67
N TYR A 209 -0.87 -2.57 -7.99
CA TYR A 209 -0.07 -3.42 -8.87
C TYR A 209 1.20 -2.67 -9.31
N THR A 210 2.34 -3.27 -9.02
CA THR A 210 3.65 -2.80 -9.48
C THR A 210 3.93 -1.33 -9.11
N LYS A 211 4.27 -0.50 -10.09
CA LYS A 211 4.58 0.92 -9.94
C LYS A 211 4.28 1.65 -11.25
N SER A 212 4.23 2.99 -11.23
CA SER A 212 3.84 3.78 -12.41
C SER A 212 4.81 3.67 -13.60
N VAL A 213 6.04 3.21 -13.36
CA VAL A 213 7.05 2.85 -14.39
C VAL A 213 7.43 1.37 -14.23
N GLY A 214 6.43 0.50 -14.27
CA GLY A 214 6.59 -0.95 -14.08
C GLY A 214 6.98 -1.67 -15.37
N GLN A 215 8.08 -2.42 -15.35
CA GLN A 215 8.55 -3.24 -16.48
C GLN A 215 8.19 -4.72 -16.32
N ALA A 216 7.05 -5.01 -15.67
CA ALA A 216 6.52 -6.37 -15.61
C ALA A 216 6.32 -6.91 -17.03
N ARG A 217 6.67 -8.17 -17.25
CA ARG A 217 6.50 -8.87 -18.53
C ARG A 217 5.36 -9.86 -18.36
N MET A 218 4.26 -9.70 -19.08
CA MET A 218 3.09 -10.57 -18.91
C MET A 218 3.30 -11.90 -19.64
N ASN A 219 4.30 -12.67 -19.21
CA ASN A 219 4.72 -13.94 -19.81
C ASN A 219 3.59 -14.97 -19.85
N TRP A 220 2.68 -14.94 -18.88
CA TRP A 220 1.48 -15.78 -18.81
C TRP A 220 0.43 -15.43 -19.87
N LEU A 221 0.61 -14.31 -20.59
CA LEU A 221 -0.15 -13.92 -21.77
C LEU A 221 0.71 -14.04 -23.04
N ASP A 222 1.84 -14.75 -23.00
CA ASP A 222 2.80 -14.84 -24.11
C ASP A 222 3.37 -13.47 -24.55
N ILE A 223 3.40 -12.49 -23.64
CA ILE A 223 3.96 -11.14 -23.90
C ILE A 223 5.32 -11.04 -23.21
N LYS A 224 6.38 -10.90 -24.01
CA LYS A 224 7.76 -10.79 -23.52
C LYS A 224 8.21 -9.35 -23.32
N ASP A 225 7.48 -8.39 -23.89
CA ASP A 225 7.77 -6.97 -23.78
C ASP A 225 7.52 -6.45 -22.35
N GLY A 226 8.25 -5.40 -21.95
CA GLY A 226 8.01 -4.72 -20.69
C GLY A 226 6.76 -3.84 -20.79
N HIS A 227 5.85 -3.94 -19.82
CA HIS A 227 4.55 -3.27 -19.85
C HIS A 227 4.65 -1.75 -20.05
N HIS A 228 5.50 -1.06 -19.26
CA HIS A 228 5.68 0.38 -19.43
C HIS A 228 6.25 0.72 -20.82
N GLY A 229 7.19 -0.07 -21.35
CA GLY A 229 7.74 0.13 -22.69
C GLY A 229 6.65 0.11 -23.78
N LEU A 230 5.74 -0.87 -23.72
CA LEU A 230 4.62 -0.96 -24.65
C LEU A 230 3.74 0.30 -24.65
N SER A 231 3.57 0.95 -23.50
CA SER A 231 2.72 2.15 -23.40
C SER A 231 3.27 3.40 -24.11
N HIS A 232 4.53 3.38 -24.55
CA HIS A 232 5.13 4.45 -25.36
C HIS A 232 5.07 4.16 -26.86
N GLU A 233 4.63 2.97 -27.26
CA GLU A 233 4.41 2.65 -28.68
C GLU A 233 3.26 3.49 -29.24
N PRO A 234 3.34 3.96 -30.49
CA PRO A 234 2.30 4.78 -31.08
C PRO A 234 1.04 3.95 -31.36
N ASP A 235 -0.14 4.58 -31.32
CA ASP A 235 -1.43 3.93 -31.57
C ASP A 235 -1.55 3.19 -32.92
N LYS A 236 -0.67 3.50 -33.88
CA LYS A 236 -0.57 2.81 -35.18
C LYS A 236 0.20 1.49 -35.15
N ASN A 237 0.80 1.13 -34.01
CA ASN A 237 1.48 -0.14 -33.82
C ASN A 237 0.47 -1.20 -33.35
N ASP A 238 -0.16 -1.88 -34.31
CA ASP A 238 -1.23 -2.84 -34.05
C ASP A 238 -0.80 -3.99 -33.12
N ASP A 239 0.47 -4.42 -33.17
CA ASP A 239 1.02 -5.45 -32.26
C ASP A 239 1.07 -4.96 -30.81
N ALA A 240 1.54 -3.72 -30.58
CA ALA A 240 1.56 -3.13 -29.25
C ALA A 240 0.14 -2.91 -28.70
N VAL A 241 -0.80 -2.47 -29.55
CA VAL A 241 -2.20 -2.27 -29.19
C VAL A 241 -2.87 -3.58 -28.79
N ASP A 242 -2.65 -4.68 -29.54
CA ASP A 242 -3.16 -6.01 -29.16
C ASP A 242 -2.62 -6.44 -27.79
N LYS A 243 -1.29 -6.36 -27.60
CA LYS A 243 -0.63 -6.73 -26.35
C LYS A 243 -1.17 -5.93 -25.17
N LEU A 244 -1.25 -4.60 -25.29
CA LEU A 244 -1.81 -3.72 -24.25
C LEU A 244 -3.28 -4.03 -23.96
N THR A 245 -4.08 -4.34 -24.99
CA THR A 245 -5.49 -4.73 -24.84
C THR A 245 -5.62 -6.01 -24.02
N ARG A 246 -4.77 -7.01 -24.29
CA ARG A 246 -4.75 -8.28 -23.55
C ARG A 246 -4.28 -8.09 -22.10
N ILE A 247 -3.28 -7.24 -21.87
CA ILE A 247 -2.82 -6.85 -20.53
C ILE A 247 -3.95 -6.17 -19.74
N ASN A 248 -4.61 -5.17 -20.34
CA ASN A 248 -5.72 -4.45 -19.71
C ASN A 248 -6.90 -5.39 -19.40
N LYS A 249 -7.21 -6.32 -20.31
CA LYS A 249 -8.22 -7.36 -20.08
C LYS A 249 -7.86 -8.26 -18.89
N TRP A 250 -6.59 -8.60 -18.72
CA TRP A 250 -6.13 -9.37 -17.57
C TRP A 250 -6.29 -8.60 -16.25
N PHE A 251 -5.84 -7.34 -16.17
CA PHE A 251 -6.05 -6.49 -14.99
C PHE A 251 -7.55 -6.31 -14.66
N ALA A 252 -8.38 -6.08 -15.68
CA ALA A 252 -9.83 -6.02 -15.51
C ALA A 252 -10.41 -7.35 -14.98
N GLY A 253 -9.82 -8.49 -15.36
CA GLY A 253 -10.15 -9.81 -14.83
C GLY A 253 -9.77 -9.98 -13.35
N GLU A 254 -8.65 -9.41 -12.90
CA GLU A 254 -8.28 -9.39 -11.48
C GLU A 254 -9.25 -8.55 -10.65
N LEU A 255 -9.65 -7.38 -11.16
CA LEU A 255 -10.69 -6.54 -10.54
C LEU A 255 -12.05 -7.26 -10.50
N ALA A 256 -12.43 -7.93 -11.59
CA ALA A 256 -13.67 -8.69 -11.65
C ALA A 256 -13.68 -9.85 -10.63
N TYR A 257 -12.54 -10.51 -10.42
CA TYR A 257 -12.40 -11.51 -9.37
C TYR A 257 -12.55 -10.89 -7.97
N LEU A 258 -11.85 -9.78 -7.67
CA LEU A 258 -12.02 -9.07 -6.40
C LEU A 258 -13.49 -8.72 -6.13
N ALA A 259 -14.17 -8.12 -7.12
CA ALA A 259 -15.59 -7.78 -7.00
C ALA A 259 -16.46 -9.01 -6.77
N LYS A 260 -16.19 -10.13 -7.47
CA LYS A 260 -16.88 -11.40 -7.26
C LYS A 260 -16.68 -11.93 -5.85
N ARG A 261 -15.45 -11.95 -5.34
CA ARG A 261 -15.13 -12.43 -3.98
C ARG A 261 -15.81 -11.57 -2.91
N LEU A 262 -15.84 -10.25 -3.08
CA LEU A 262 -16.59 -9.34 -2.21
C LEU A 262 -18.10 -9.63 -2.26
N ALA A 263 -18.67 -9.87 -3.44
CA ALA A 263 -20.11 -10.17 -3.59
C ALA A 263 -20.52 -11.55 -3.04
N GLU A 264 -19.60 -12.52 -3.04
CA GLU A 264 -19.79 -13.86 -2.44
C GLU A 264 -19.67 -13.85 -0.92
N THR A 265 -19.24 -12.73 -0.33
CA THR A 265 -19.01 -12.59 1.10
C THR A 265 -20.31 -12.15 1.81
N PRO A 266 -20.72 -12.81 2.91
CA PRO A 266 -21.98 -12.51 3.62
C PRO A 266 -22.10 -11.10 4.19
#